data_AF-A0A947GX21-F1
#
_entry.id   AF-A0A947GX21-F1
#
_cell.length_a   1.000
_cell.length_b   1.000
_cell.length_c   1.000
_cell.angle_alpha   90.00
_cell.angle_beta   90.00
_cell.angle_gamma   90.00
#
_symmetry.space_group_name_H-M   'P 1'
#
loop_
_entity.id
_entity.type
_entity.pdbx_description
1 polymer ?
#
loop_
_entity_poly.entity_id
_entity_poly.type
_entity_poly.pdbx_seq_one_letter_code
_entity_poly.pdbx_strand_id
1 'polypeptide(L)'
;MKIQVRDVPPRSVWALQQGGIHPLLAQLYAARGIHSMDELHDGLAKLLSPASLKGNLEAARLLADAMAADRHICVVADYDCDGATACAVALRGLALLGAKHVSYLVPDRVTDGYGLTAPIAERVKASGADVLVTVDNGIASIDGVARAKALGLQVLVTDHHLPALIDGAVVLPDADVIVNPNQPDCGFESKSIAGVGVMFYVLLALRAELRARGLFDAASQPKLDPLLPLVALGTVADVVRLDANNRRLVAQG
;
A
#
# COMPACT_ATOMS: atom_id res chain seq x y z
N MET A 1 5.70 25.14 -28.15
CA MET A 1 6.31 23.81 -27.89
C MET A 1 7.83 23.98 -27.91
N LYS A 2 8.51 23.69 -26.79
CA LYS A 2 9.99 23.65 -26.74
C LYS A 2 10.42 22.19 -26.86
N ILE A 3 11.24 21.86 -27.84
CA ILE A 3 11.83 20.53 -27.98
C ILE A 3 13.13 20.51 -27.17
N GLN A 4 13.25 19.57 -26.24
CA GLN A 4 14.46 19.36 -25.44
C GLN A 4 14.99 17.95 -25.68
N VAL A 5 16.29 17.86 -25.92
CA VAL A 5 17.00 16.58 -26.00
C VAL A 5 17.31 16.13 -24.56
N ARG A 6 16.97 14.88 -24.24
CA ARG A 6 17.30 14.29 -22.93
C ARG A 6 18.78 13.98 -22.85
N ASP A 7 19.36 14.12 -21.66
CA ASP A 7 20.70 13.59 -21.39
C ASP A 7 20.70 12.07 -21.51
N VAL A 8 21.77 11.52 -22.08
CA VAL A 8 21.92 10.08 -22.33
C VAL A 8 23.29 9.65 -21.81
N PRO A 9 23.39 9.18 -20.56
CA PRO A 9 24.68 8.85 -19.95
C PRO A 9 25.38 7.73 -20.74
N PRO A 10 26.56 7.98 -21.35
CA PRO A 10 27.23 7.01 -22.22
C PRO A 10 27.55 5.68 -21.52
N ARG A 11 27.87 5.75 -20.22
CA ARG A 11 28.15 4.57 -19.39
C ARG A 11 26.93 3.65 -19.26
N SER A 12 25.74 4.21 -19.05
CA SER A 12 24.49 3.44 -18.99
C SER A 12 24.19 2.78 -20.34
N VAL A 13 24.35 3.51 -21.44
CA VAL A 13 24.14 2.97 -22.80
C VAL A 13 25.08 1.80 -23.06
N TRP A 14 26.36 1.95 -22.75
CA TRP A 14 27.35 0.90 -22.90
C TRP A 14 26.98 -0.34 -22.07
N ALA A 15 26.65 -0.16 -20.78
CA ALA A 15 26.27 -1.27 -19.90
C ALA A 15 25.04 -2.05 -20.39
N LEU A 16 24.01 -1.34 -20.88
CA LEU A 16 22.81 -1.95 -21.45
C LEU A 16 23.11 -2.70 -22.76
N GLN A 17 23.95 -2.14 -23.62
CA GLN A 17 24.37 -2.80 -24.86
C GLN A 17 25.18 -4.08 -24.59
N GLN A 18 26.09 -4.05 -23.62
CA GLN A 18 26.83 -5.26 -23.19
C GLN A 18 25.90 -6.33 -22.61
N GLY A 19 24.76 -5.90 -22.03
CA GLY A 19 23.68 -6.79 -21.60
C GLY A 19 22.80 -7.35 -22.72
N GLY A 20 23.08 -7.04 -23.99
CA GLY A 20 22.34 -7.52 -25.15
C GLY A 20 21.16 -6.64 -25.59
N ILE A 21 20.99 -5.45 -25.01
CA ILE A 21 19.93 -4.51 -25.42
C ILE A 21 20.29 -3.83 -26.73
N HIS A 22 19.34 -3.78 -27.66
CA HIS A 22 19.50 -3.09 -28.94
C HIS A 22 19.97 -1.63 -28.73
N PRO A 23 20.91 -1.09 -29.54
CA PRO A 23 21.50 0.23 -29.33
C PRO A 23 20.49 1.37 -29.15
N LEU A 24 19.39 1.36 -29.93
CA LEU A 24 18.32 2.35 -29.80
C LEU A 24 17.60 2.26 -28.44
N LEU A 25 17.27 1.05 -27.99
CA LEU A 25 16.60 0.85 -26.71
C LEU A 25 17.51 1.21 -25.54
N ALA A 26 18.81 0.90 -25.63
CA ALA A 26 19.81 1.28 -24.63
C ALA A 26 19.86 2.81 -24.44
N GLN A 27 19.83 3.58 -25.53
CA GLN A 27 19.74 5.06 -25.46
C GLN A 27 18.42 5.51 -24.82
N LEU A 28 17.29 4.92 -25.22
CA LEU A 28 15.97 5.30 -24.71
C LEU A 28 15.78 4.96 -23.22
N TYR A 29 16.38 3.87 -22.74
CA TYR A 29 16.38 3.45 -21.34
C TYR A 29 17.34 4.30 -20.50
N ALA A 30 18.57 4.52 -20.97
CA ALA A 30 19.52 5.40 -20.31
C ALA A 30 18.95 6.83 -20.14
N ALA A 31 18.27 7.35 -21.18
CA ALA A 31 17.59 8.65 -21.14
C ALA A 31 16.41 8.72 -20.15
N ARG A 32 15.94 7.58 -19.64
CA ARG A 32 14.87 7.46 -18.64
C ARG A 32 15.41 7.06 -17.26
N GLY A 33 16.73 7.07 -17.07
CA GLY A 33 17.37 6.75 -15.79
C GLY A 33 17.47 5.25 -15.50
N ILE A 34 17.43 4.40 -16.52
CA ILE A 34 17.75 2.96 -16.37
C ILE A 34 19.24 2.77 -16.66
N HIS A 35 19.99 2.27 -15.70
CA HIS A 35 21.46 2.20 -15.77
C HIS A 35 22.00 0.81 -16.07
N SER A 36 21.20 -0.24 -15.87
CA SER A 36 21.64 -1.62 -15.99
C SER A 36 20.50 -2.57 -16.41
N MET A 37 20.86 -3.79 -16.81
CA MET A 37 19.89 -4.85 -17.11
C MET A 37 19.05 -5.25 -15.91
N ASP A 38 19.61 -5.24 -14.70
CA ASP A 38 18.89 -5.67 -13.51
C ASP A 38 17.70 -4.76 -13.18
N GLU A 39 17.81 -3.48 -13.53
CA GLU A 39 16.73 -2.50 -13.38
C GLU A 39 15.58 -2.72 -14.36
N LEU A 40 15.76 -3.52 -15.42
CA LEU A 40 14.69 -3.92 -16.34
C LEU A 40 13.88 -5.11 -15.81
N HIS A 41 14.40 -5.87 -14.85
CA HIS A 41 13.70 -7.02 -14.26
C HIS A 41 12.41 -6.60 -13.56
N ASP A 42 11.29 -7.17 -14.03
CA ASP A 42 9.93 -6.90 -13.59
C ASP A 42 9.33 -8.03 -12.72
N GLY A 43 10.10 -9.08 -12.44
CA GLY A 43 9.66 -10.21 -11.63
C GLY A 43 9.44 -9.87 -10.15
N LEU A 44 8.44 -10.51 -9.54
CA LEU A 44 8.05 -10.32 -8.14
C LEU A 44 9.17 -10.61 -7.13
N ALA A 45 10.16 -11.44 -7.50
CA ALA A 45 11.32 -11.75 -6.65
C ALA A 45 12.21 -10.53 -6.36
N LYS A 46 12.05 -9.44 -7.12
CA LYS A 46 12.76 -8.17 -6.95
C LYS A 46 11.92 -7.09 -6.26
N LEU A 47 10.74 -7.43 -5.74
CA LEU A 47 9.98 -6.51 -4.90
C LEU A 47 10.78 -6.14 -3.65
N LEU A 48 10.55 -4.93 -3.15
CA LEU A 48 11.13 -4.49 -1.89
C LEU A 48 10.65 -5.40 -0.75
N SER A 49 11.48 -5.55 0.29
CA SER A 49 11.09 -6.32 1.46
C SER A 49 9.88 -5.67 2.14
N PRO A 50 8.82 -6.43 2.48
CA PRO A 50 7.73 -5.89 3.28
C PRO A 50 8.18 -5.30 4.62
N ALA A 51 9.31 -5.75 5.16
CA ALA A 51 9.86 -5.25 6.42
C ALA A 51 10.50 -3.84 6.31
N SER A 52 10.82 -3.34 5.11
CA SER A 52 11.35 -1.98 4.96
C SER A 52 10.26 -0.91 4.90
N LEU A 53 8.99 -1.31 4.78
CA LEU A 53 7.84 -0.43 4.92
C LEU A 53 7.51 -0.28 6.41
N LYS A 54 7.76 0.91 6.98
CA LYS A 54 7.56 1.18 8.41
C LYS A 54 6.11 0.90 8.83
N GLY A 55 5.94 0.22 9.96
CA GLY A 55 4.65 -0.19 10.51
C GLY A 55 4.07 -1.48 9.91
N ASN A 56 4.65 -2.01 8.84
CA ASN A 56 4.05 -3.11 8.10
C ASN A 56 4.08 -4.45 8.85
N LEU A 57 5.14 -4.70 9.63
CA LEU A 57 5.22 -5.90 10.48
C LEU A 57 4.30 -5.79 11.70
N GLU A 58 4.16 -4.59 12.25
CA GLU A 58 3.23 -4.29 13.34
C GLU A 58 1.77 -4.45 12.87
N ALA A 59 1.45 -3.99 11.66
CA ALA A 59 0.13 -4.16 11.05
C ALA A 59 -0.21 -5.64 10.85
N ALA A 60 0.76 -6.43 10.38
CA ALA A 60 0.61 -7.87 10.25
C ALA A 60 0.28 -8.56 11.58
N ARG A 61 0.98 -8.21 12.66
CA ARG A 61 0.71 -8.74 14.01
C ARG A 61 -0.67 -8.31 14.51
N LEU A 62 -1.00 -7.04 14.37
CA LEU A 62 -2.31 -6.47 14.77
C LEU A 62 -3.46 -7.21 14.10
N LEU A 63 -3.37 -7.40 12.77
CA LEU A 63 -4.38 -8.11 12.00
C LEU A 63 -4.44 -9.59 12.37
N ALA A 64 -3.30 -10.26 12.54
CA ALA A 64 -3.26 -11.66 12.94
C ALA A 64 -3.85 -11.87 14.35
N ASP A 65 -3.60 -10.96 15.29
CA ASP A 65 -4.18 -10.98 16.64
C ASP A 65 -5.70 -10.76 16.58
N ALA A 66 -6.15 -9.79 15.78
CA ALA A 66 -7.58 -9.54 15.58
C ALA A 66 -8.30 -10.75 14.96
N MET A 67 -7.71 -11.36 13.94
CA MET A 67 -8.25 -12.57 13.30
C MET A 67 -8.29 -13.76 14.25
N ALA A 68 -7.25 -13.97 15.07
CA ALA A 68 -7.23 -15.04 16.07
C ALA A 68 -8.30 -14.85 17.16
N ALA A 69 -8.62 -13.60 17.49
CA ALA A 69 -9.68 -13.23 18.42
C ALA A 69 -11.08 -13.13 17.77
N ASP A 70 -11.22 -13.52 16.50
CA ASP A 70 -12.46 -13.43 15.70
C ASP A 70 -13.09 -12.03 15.70
N ARG A 71 -12.26 -10.99 15.76
CA ARG A 71 -12.70 -9.58 15.76
C ARG A 71 -13.24 -9.16 14.41
N HIS A 72 -14.23 -8.25 14.44
CA HIS A 72 -14.78 -7.67 13.23
C HIS A 72 -13.89 -6.53 12.72
N ILE A 73 -13.35 -6.71 11.51
CA ILE A 73 -12.51 -5.73 10.80
C ILE A 73 -13.38 -4.95 9.82
N CYS A 74 -13.39 -3.63 9.92
CA CYS A 74 -14.04 -2.74 8.95
C CYS A 74 -13.01 -1.94 8.18
N VAL A 75 -13.01 -2.08 6.85
CA VAL A 75 -12.12 -1.36 5.93
C VAL A 75 -12.77 -0.04 5.52
N VAL A 76 -12.14 1.09 5.84
CA VAL A 76 -12.57 2.43 5.41
C VAL A 76 -11.74 2.87 4.21
N ALA A 77 -12.35 2.90 3.04
CA ALA A 77 -11.65 3.14 1.78
C ALA A 77 -11.93 4.52 1.20
N ASP A 78 -10.99 5.04 0.40
CA ASP A 78 -11.28 6.18 -0.47
C ASP A 78 -12.21 5.78 -1.63
N TYR A 79 -12.89 6.75 -2.22
CA TYR A 79 -13.94 6.53 -3.24
C TYR A 79 -13.39 6.47 -4.67
N ASP A 80 -12.13 6.82 -4.90
CA ASP A 80 -11.53 6.78 -6.22
C ASP A 80 -11.09 5.36 -6.63
N CYS A 81 -10.37 5.24 -7.75
CA CYS A 81 -9.99 3.93 -8.26
C CYS A 81 -8.93 3.23 -7.39
N ASP A 82 -8.00 3.98 -6.80
CA ASP A 82 -7.00 3.39 -5.90
C ASP A 82 -7.67 2.93 -4.61
N GLY A 83 -8.44 3.80 -3.96
CA GLY A 83 -9.22 3.45 -2.78
C GLY A 83 -10.17 2.26 -2.98
N ALA A 84 -10.90 2.22 -4.10
CA ALA A 84 -11.81 1.12 -4.41
C ALA A 84 -11.07 -0.21 -4.64
N THR A 85 -9.92 -0.17 -5.34
CA THR A 85 -9.12 -1.38 -5.57
C THR A 85 -8.38 -1.82 -4.30
N ALA A 86 -7.88 -0.88 -3.49
CA ALA A 86 -7.30 -1.13 -2.17
C ALA A 86 -8.31 -1.79 -1.23
N CYS A 87 -9.57 -1.32 -1.23
CA CYS A 87 -10.67 -1.95 -0.52
C CYS A 87 -10.88 -3.40 -0.96
N ALA A 88 -10.99 -3.63 -2.27
CA ALA A 88 -11.18 -4.97 -2.82
C ALA A 88 -9.99 -5.90 -2.49
N VAL A 89 -8.75 -5.39 -2.54
CA VAL A 89 -7.54 -6.12 -2.15
C VAL A 89 -7.57 -6.46 -0.66
N ALA A 90 -7.94 -5.51 0.21
CA ALA A 90 -8.06 -5.76 1.64
C ALA A 90 -9.10 -6.85 1.94
N LEU A 91 -10.33 -6.70 1.45
CA LEU A 91 -11.41 -7.65 1.69
C LEU A 91 -11.07 -9.05 1.20
N ARG A 92 -10.62 -9.17 -0.05
CA ARG A 92 -10.30 -10.47 -0.66
C ARG A 92 -9.05 -11.09 -0.03
N GLY A 93 -8.03 -10.28 0.25
CA GLY A 93 -6.78 -10.73 0.87
C GLY A 93 -6.98 -11.23 2.30
N LEU A 94 -7.70 -10.47 3.13
CA LEU A 94 -8.04 -10.87 4.49
C LEU A 94 -8.88 -12.16 4.49
N ALA A 95 -9.88 -12.27 3.62
CA ALA A 95 -10.68 -13.48 3.49
C ALA A 95 -9.84 -14.69 3.02
N LEU A 96 -8.96 -14.51 2.03
CA LEU A 96 -8.03 -15.56 1.56
C LEU A 96 -7.11 -16.05 2.69
N LEU A 97 -6.74 -15.16 3.61
CA LEU A 97 -5.89 -15.46 4.76
C LEU A 97 -6.66 -15.97 5.99
N GLY A 98 -7.99 -16.13 5.89
CA GLY A 98 -8.83 -16.77 6.90
C GLY A 98 -9.60 -15.82 7.82
N ALA A 99 -9.65 -14.51 7.55
CA ALA A 99 -10.50 -13.60 8.29
C ALA A 99 -11.98 -13.92 8.01
N LYS A 100 -12.79 -14.01 9.06
CA LYS A 100 -14.23 -14.38 8.95
C LYS A 100 -15.16 -13.19 8.91
N HIS A 101 -14.84 -12.14 9.67
CA HIS A 101 -15.68 -10.95 9.84
C HIS A 101 -14.97 -9.75 9.25
N VAL A 102 -15.19 -9.51 7.96
CA VAL A 102 -14.64 -8.35 7.27
C VAL A 102 -15.76 -7.60 6.56
N SER A 103 -15.88 -6.32 6.84
CA SER A 103 -16.80 -5.39 6.16
C SER A 103 -16.03 -4.19 5.62
N TYR A 104 -16.72 -3.33 4.89
CA TYR A 104 -16.14 -2.08 4.40
C TYR A 104 -17.12 -0.93 4.50
N LEU A 105 -16.58 0.28 4.45
CA LEU A 105 -17.31 1.53 4.35
C LEU A 105 -16.53 2.45 3.40
N VAL A 106 -17.22 2.96 2.37
CA VAL A 106 -16.70 4.03 1.50
C VAL A 106 -17.45 5.32 1.85
N PRO A 107 -16.77 6.37 2.33
CA PRO A 107 -17.39 7.66 2.60
C PRO A 107 -17.93 8.30 1.32
N ASP A 108 -19.04 9.04 1.43
CA ASP A 108 -19.48 9.91 0.35
C ASP A 108 -18.69 11.23 0.43
N ARG A 109 -17.91 11.54 -0.62
CA ARG A 109 -17.03 12.72 -0.63
C ARG A 109 -17.78 14.03 -0.40
N VAL A 110 -19.04 14.12 -0.84
CA VAL A 110 -19.84 15.34 -0.77
C VAL A 110 -20.42 15.52 0.64
N THR A 111 -20.93 14.44 1.24
CA THR A 111 -21.61 14.53 2.55
C THR A 111 -20.67 14.31 3.73
N ASP A 112 -19.72 13.38 3.60
CA ASP A 112 -18.87 12.92 4.70
C ASP A 112 -17.49 13.59 4.72
N GLY A 113 -17.12 14.28 3.63
CA GLY A 113 -15.78 14.85 3.44
C GLY A 113 -14.77 13.81 2.92
N TYR A 114 -13.48 14.11 3.03
CA TYR A 114 -12.40 13.25 2.55
C TYR A 114 -11.80 12.38 3.67
N GLY A 115 -11.61 11.09 3.39
CA GLY A 115 -10.96 10.14 4.29
C GLY A 115 -11.75 9.82 5.57
N LEU A 116 -11.03 9.38 6.60
CA LEU A 116 -11.63 9.05 7.90
C LEU A 116 -11.97 10.33 8.68
N THR A 117 -13.27 10.60 8.84
CA THR A 117 -13.80 11.66 9.70
C THR A 117 -14.44 11.10 10.97
N ALA A 118 -14.70 11.95 11.97
CA ALA A 118 -15.35 11.53 13.22
C ALA A 118 -16.72 10.84 13.01
N PRO A 119 -17.64 11.35 12.15
CA PRO A 119 -18.88 10.65 11.83
C PRO A 119 -18.67 9.29 11.17
N ILE A 120 -17.63 9.13 10.35
CA ILE A 120 -17.29 7.84 9.75
C ILE A 120 -16.82 6.85 10.81
N ALA A 121 -15.98 7.28 11.75
CA ALA A 121 -15.57 6.45 12.89
C ALA A 121 -16.76 5.99 13.74
N GLU A 122 -17.76 6.85 13.94
CA GLU A 122 -19.01 6.49 14.63
C GLU A 122 -19.82 5.45 13.87
N ARG A 123 -19.95 5.59 12.54
CA ARG A 123 -20.61 4.60 11.68
C ARG A 123 -19.89 3.25 11.70
N VAL A 124 -18.56 3.25 11.69
CA VAL A 124 -17.74 2.04 11.84
C VAL A 124 -17.99 1.39 13.20
N LYS A 125 -18.01 2.15 14.30
CA LYS A 125 -18.31 1.56 15.61
C LYS A 125 -19.74 1.01 15.67
N ALA A 126 -20.70 1.72 15.09
CA ALA A 126 -22.11 1.32 15.07
C ALA A 126 -22.36 0.04 14.26
N SER A 127 -21.49 -0.32 13.31
CA SER A 127 -21.55 -1.61 12.60
C SER A 127 -21.09 -2.80 13.45
N GLY A 128 -20.64 -2.55 14.68
CA GLY A 128 -20.09 -3.56 15.58
C GLY A 128 -18.64 -3.93 15.26
N ALA A 129 -17.91 -3.08 14.54
CA ALA A 129 -16.49 -3.30 14.29
C ALA A 129 -15.66 -3.16 15.58
N ASP A 130 -14.59 -3.94 15.65
CA ASP A 130 -13.56 -3.86 16.69
C ASP A 130 -12.29 -3.21 16.15
N VAL A 131 -12.00 -3.42 14.86
CA VAL A 131 -10.82 -2.92 14.16
C VAL A 131 -11.24 -2.07 12.98
N LEU A 132 -10.72 -0.85 12.90
CA LEU A 132 -10.85 0.03 11.75
C LEU A 132 -9.53 0.02 10.98
N VAL A 133 -9.59 -0.36 9.70
CA VAL A 133 -8.45 -0.33 8.79
C VAL A 133 -8.71 0.69 7.71
N THR A 134 -7.96 1.79 7.64
CA THR A 134 -8.07 2.67 6.47
C THR A 134 -7.25 2.11 5.32
N VAL A 135 -7.75 2.29 4.09
CA VAL A 135 -7.01 2.03 2.86
C VAL A 135 -7.07 3.25 1.97
N ASP A 136 -5.89 3.67 1.49
CA ASP A 136 -5.72 4.84 0.63
C ASP A 136 -6.18 6.18 1.27
N ASN A 137 -6.23 6.21 2.60
CA ASN A 137 -6.53 7.42 3.36
C ASN A 137 -6.06 7.25 4.81
N GLY A 138 -6.15 8.32 5.59
CA GLY A 138 -6.05 8.28 7.04
C GLY A 138 -4.78 8.89 7.62
N ILE A 139 -3.70 9.09 6.86
CA ILE A 139 -2.44 9.66 7.39
C ILE A 139 -2.60 11.10 7.89
N ALA A 140 -3.60 11.82 7.39
CA ALA A 140 -3.95 13.17 7.81
C ALA A 140 -5.23 13.23 8.65
N SER A 141 -5.87 12.09 8.95
CA SER A 141 -7.17 12.02 9.63
C SER A 141 -7.05 12.08 11.16
N ILE A 142 -6.48 13.16 11.69
CA ILE A 142 -6.20 13.33 13.13
C ILE A 142 -7.48 13.14 13.98
N ASP A 143 -8.53 13.90 13.69
CA ASP A 143 -9.77 13.87 14.46
C ASP A 143 -10.56 12.57 14.26
N GLY A 144 -10.52 12.02 13.03
CA GLY A 144 -11.19 10.76 12.71
C GLY A 144 -10.59 9.58 13.48
N VAL A 145 -9.26 9.50 13.52
CA VAL A 145 -8.55 8.49 14.32
C VAL A 145 -8.78 8.71 15.81
N ALA A 146 -8.65 9.95 16.31
CA ALA A 146 -8.90 10.26 17.71
C ALA A 146 -10.32 9.85 18.14
N ARG A 147 -11.33 10.10 17.30
CA ARG A 147 -12.71 9.66 17.55
C ARG A 147 -12.83 8.14 17.56
N ALA A 148 -12.23 7.44 16.59
CA ALA A 148 -12.25 5.98 16.54
C ALA A 148 -11.63 5.36 17.81
N LYS A 149 -10.49 5.88 18.25
CA LYS A 149 -9.81 5.47 19.50
C LYS A 149 -10.70 5.72 20.72
N ALA A 150 -11.32 6.89 20.81
CA ALA A 150 -12.24 7.23 21.90
C ALA A 150 -13.48 6.30 21.97
N LEU A 151 -13.88 5.72 20.83
CA LEU A 151 -14.95 4.73 20.72
C LEU A 151 -14.49 3.29 21.02
N GLY A 152 -13.21 3.11 21.37
CA GLY A 152 -12.62 1.80 21.68
C GLY A 152 -12.32 0.95 20.44
N LEU A 153 -12.22 1.55 19.24
CA LEU A 153 -11.73 0.85 18.05
C LEU A 153 -10.20 0.76 18.10
N GLN A 154 -9.68 -0.38 17.67
CA GLN A 154 -8.28 -0.50 17.28
C GLN A 154 -8.12 0.06 15.87
N VAL A 155 -7.14 0.93 15.63
CA VAL A 155 -7.02 1.68 14.36
C VAL A 155 -5.69 1.35 13.68
N LEU A 156 -5.79 0.79 12.47
CA LEU A 156 -4.69 0.62 11.53
C LEU A 156 -4.87 1.59 10.36
N VAL A 157 -3.92 2.49 10.16
CA VAL A 157 -3.90 3.37 8.99
C VAL A 157 -3.03 2.77 7.90
N THR A 158 -3.56 2.57 6.70
CA THR A 158 -2.78 2.22 5.51
C THR A 158 -3.03 3.26 4.41
N ASP A 159 -1.96 3.94 4.00
CA ASP A 159 -2.06 5.14 3.16
C ASP A 159 -0.73 5.38 2.44
N HIS A 160 -0.75 6.25 1.44
CA HIS A 160 0.43 6.71 0.72
C HIS A 160 0.50 8.23 0.58
N HIS A 161 -0.52 8.98 1.00
CA HIS A 161 -0.53 10.43 1.00
C HIS A 161 0.54 11.05 1.91
N LEU A 162 0.78 12.35 1.75
CA LEU A 162 1.65 13.09 2.65
C LEU A 162 0.97 13.31 4.02
N PRO A 163 1.72 13.20 5.13
CA PRO A 163 1.22 13.56 6.46
C PRO A 163 0.72 15.01 6.55
N ALA A 164 -0.16 15.27 7.52
CA ALA A 164 -0.61 16.63 7.82
C ALA A 164 0.55 17.51 8.31
N LEU A 165 0.50 18.80 7.94
CA LEU A 165 1.36 19.84 8.48
C LEU A 165 0.53 20.80 9.33
N ILE A 166 0.86 20.90 10.62
CA ILE A 166 0.24 21.85 11.55
C ILE A 166 1.36 22.75 12.05
N ASP A 167 1.23 24.07 11.82
CA ASP A 167 2.25 25.07 12.14
C ASP A 167 3.66 24.74 11.60
N GLY A 168 3.71 24.11 10.43
CA GLY A 168 4.96 23.71 9.76
C GLY A 168 5.60 22.42 10.29
N ALA A 169 5.01 21.77 11.28
CA ALA A 169 5.45 20.48 11.80
C ALA A 169 4.59 19.33 11.26
N VAL A 170 5.23 18.19 10.98
CA VAL A 170 4.52 16.95 10.62
C VAL A 170 3.76 16.44 11.84
N VAL A 171 2.46 16.23 11.69
CA VAL A 171 1.59 15.64 12.72
C VAL A 171 0.97 14.36 12.17
N LEU A 172 1.07 13.27 12.94
CA LEU A 172 0.48 11.99 12.62
C LEU A 172 -0.74 11.72 13.53
N PRO A 173 -1.74 10.98 13.05
CA PRO A 173 -2.85 10.54 13.88
C PRO A 173 -2.37 9.54 14.94
N ASP A 174 -3.05 9.52 16.09
CA ASP A 174 -2.76 8.57 17.18
C ASP A 174 -3.38 7.17 16.92
N ALA A 175 -2.98 6.57 15.80
CA ALA A 175 -3.39 5.22 15.41
C ALA A 175 -2.55 4.16 16.13
N ASP A 176 -3.08 2.94 16.31
CA ASP A 176 -2.32 1.83 16.89
C ASP A 176 -1.14 1.44 15.98
N VAL A 177 -1.35 1.50 14.66
CA VAL A 177 -0.31 1.28 13.64
C VAL A 177 -0.56 2.18 12.43
N ILE A 178 0.51 2.70 11.85
CA ILE A 178 0.50 3.45 10.59
C ILE A 178 1.45 2.80 9.59
N VAL A 179 0.93 2.44 8.42
CA VAL A 179 1.69 1.95 7.27
C VAL A 179 1.55 2.96 6.14
N ASN A 180 2.57 3.80 6.00
CA ASN A 180 2.66 4.77 4.92
C ASN A 180 4.14 4.99 4.52
N PRO A 181 4.51 4.97 3.22
CA PRO A 181 5.87 5.19 2.75
C PRO A 181 6.39 6.62 3.04
N ASN A 182 5.50 7.59 3.16
CA ASN A 182 5.77 9.02 3.35
C ASN A 182 5.67 9.48 4.82
N GLN A 183 5.42 8.56 5.76
CA GLN A 183 5.54 8.89 7.19
C GLN A 183 7.02 9.12 7.58
N PRO A 184 7.30 9.96 8.58
CA PRO A 184 8.65 10.20 9.08
C PRO A 184 9.43 8.91 9.37
N ASP A 185 10.71 8.91 9.00
CA ASP A 185 11.68 7.83 9.19
C ASP A 185 11.34 6.50 8.50
N CYS A 186 10.40 6.49 7.55
CA CYS A 186 10.15 5.29 6.75
C CYS A 186 11.30 5.08 5.75
N GLY A 187 11.99 3.95 5.83
CA GLY A 187 13.12 3.60 4.93
C GLY A 187 12.70 3.00 3.58
N PHE A 188 11.42 2.82 3.33
CA PHE A 188 10.93 2.19 2.10
C PHE A 188 11.30 3.00 0.86
N GLU A 189 12.00 2.39 -0.09
CA GLU A 189 12.55 3.11 -1.25
C GLU A 189 11.47 3.60 -2.22
N SER A 190 10.38 2.84 -2.38
CA SER A 190 9.27 3.21 -3.25
C SER A 190 8.34 4.19 -2.54
N LYS A 191 8.72 5.48 -2.54
CA LYS A 191 7.90 6.57 -2.00
C LYS A 191 6.63 6.85 -2.79
N SER A 192 6.56 6.34 -4.00
CA SER A 192 5.44 6.50 -4.91
C SER A 192 4.50 5.29 -4.92
N ILE A 193 4.66 4.30 -4.04
CA ILE A 193 3.70 3.19 -3.97
C ILE A 193 2.27 3.73 -3.74
N ALA A 194 1.32 3.23 -4.52
CA ALA A 194 -0.10 3.58 -4.41
C ALA A 194 -0.74 2.97 -3.15
N GLY A 195 -1.89 3.48 -2.71
CA GLY A 195 -2.66 2.97 -1.57
C GLY A 195 -2.97 1.48 -1.69
N VAL A 196 -3.39 1.00 -2.87
CA VAL A 196 -3.60 -0.44 -3.14
C VAL A 196 -2.31 -1.25 -2.97
N GLY A 197 -1.18 -0.67 -3.35
CA GLY A 197 0.14 -1.29 -3.20
C GLY A 197 0.54 -1.40 -1.73
N VAL A 198 0.28 -0.37 -0.93
CA VAL A 198 0.52 -0.39 0.53
C VAL A 198 -0.29 -1.51 1.18
N MET A 199 -1.59 -1.62 0.88
CA MET A 199 -2.43 -2.69 1.43
C MET A 199 -1.98 -4.07 0.96
N PHE A 200 -1.53 -4.22 -0.29
CA PHE A 200 -0.94 -5.47 -0.77
C PHE A 200 0.32 -5.86 0.03
N TYR A 201 1.18 -4.90 0.37
CA TYR A 201 2.35 -5.11 1.21
C TYR A 201 1.99 -5.51 2.65
N VAL A 202 0.89 -4.98 3.20
CA VAL A 202 0.32 -5.42 4.49
C VAL A 202 -0.12 -6.88 4.42
N LEU A 203 -0.79 -7.29 3.35
CA LEU A 203 -1.19 -8.69 3.16
C LEU A 203 0.01 -9.63 3.00
N LEU A 204 1.08 -9.20 2.31
CA LEU A 204 2.32 -9.97 2.22
C LEU A 204 2.94 -10.20 3.61
N ALA A 205 2.98 -9.16 4.45
CA ALA A 205 3.49 -9.25 5.81
C ALA A 205 2.57 -10.11 6.71
N LEU A 206 1.24 -9.92 6.62
CA LEU A 206 0.25 -10.72 7.34
C LEU A 206 0.38 -12.20 6.99
N ARG A 207 0.53 -12.54 5.71
CA ARG A 207 0.75 -13.93 5.29
C ARG A 207 2.02 -14.51 5.91
N ALA A 208 3.11 -13.74 5.95
CA ALA A 208 4.35 -14.19 6.57
C ALA A 208 4.20 -14.39 8.10
N GLU A 209 3.47 -13.49 8.77
CA GLU A 209 3.16 -13.59 10.20
C GLU A 209 2.31 -14.82 10.52
N LEU A 210 1.23 -15.06 9.77
CA LEU A 210 0.38 -16.25 9.94
C LEU A 210 1.16 -17.56 9.71
N ARG A 211 2.10 -17.57 8.76
CA ARG A 211 3.03 -18.70 8.57
C ARG A 211 3.93 -18.90 9.79
N ALA A 212 4.48 -17.81 10.35
CA ALA A 212 5.32 -17.87 11.54
C ALA A 212 4.53 -18.39 12.77
N ARG A 213 3.22 -18.13 12.81
CA ARG A 213 2.28 -18.66 13.82
C ARG A 213 1.81 -20.10 13.53
N GLY A 214 2.25 -20.71 12.43
CA GLY A 214 1.93 -22.10 12.07
C GLY A 214 0.54 -22.32 11.49
N LEU A 215 -0.16 -21.28 11.03
CA LEU A 215 -1.49 -21.41 10.40
C LEU A 215 -1.42 -22.06 9.01
N PHE A 216 -0.27 -21.94 8.35
CA PHE A 216 0.08 -22.61 7.12
C PHE A 216 1.61 -22.65 6.98
N ASP A 217 2.12 -23.38 5.99
CA ASP A 217 3.53 -23.45 5.61
C ASP A 217 3.78 -22.83 4.22
N ALA A 218 5.00 -22.92 3.70
CA ALA A 218 5.34 -22.37 2.39
C ALA A 218 4.56 -23.00 1.23
N ALA A 219 4.11 -24.25 1.37
CA ALA A 219 3.40 -24.99 0.33
C ALA A 219 1.87 -24.81 0.41
N SER A 220 1.34 -24.62 1.61
CA SER A 220 -0.11 -24.47 1.89
C SER A 220 -0.56 -23.02 2.01
N GLN A 221 0.35 -22.05 2.12
CA GLN A 221 -0.03 -20.64 2.23
C GLN A 221 -0.88 -20.17 1.05
N PRO A 222 -1.92 -19.35 1.30
CA PRO A 222 -2.68 -18.72 0.23
C PRO A 222 -1.78 -17.89 -0.70
N LYS A 223 -2.02 -18.00 -2.00
CA LYS A 223 -1.37 -17.16 -3.01
C LYS A 223 -2.07 -15.82 -3.09
N LEU A 224 -1.31 -14.73 -3.09
CA LEU A 224 -1.83 -13.36 -3.23
C LEU A 224 -1.73 -12.84 -4.67
N ASP A 225 -1.08 -13.59 -5.56
CA ASP A 225 -0.95 -13.29 -7.00
C ASP A 225 -2.31 -12.98 -7.68
N PRO A 226 -3.44 -13.64 -7.34
CA PRO A 226 -4.75 -13.29 -7.91
C PRO A 226 -5.24 -11.87 -7.58
N LEU A 227 -4.59 -11.16 -6.65
CA LEU A 227 -4.90 -9.78 -6.30
C LEU A 227 -4.12 -8.77 -7.16
N LEU A 228 -3.03 -9.18 -7.83
CA LEU A 228 -2.17 -8.29 -8.60
C LEU A 228 -2.89 -7.49 -9.69
N PRO A 229 -3.92 -8.00 -10.41
CA PRO A 229 -4.65 -7.19 -11.37
C PRO A 229 -5.34 -5.96 -10.74
N LEU A 230 -5.82 -6.08 -9.49
CA LEU A 230 -6.39 -4.94 -8.75
C LEU A 230 -5.29 -3.97 -8.34
N VAL A 231 -4.14 -4.49 -7.89
CA VAL A 231 -2.97 -3.68 -7.54
C VAL A 231 -2.48 -2.88 -8.74
N ALA A 232 -2.37 -3.51 -9.91
CA ALA A 232 -1.95 -2.85 -11.14
C ALA A 232 -2.95 -1.77 -11.57
N LEU A 233 -4.26 -2.06 -11.51
CA LEU A 233 -5.31 -1.10 -11.86
C LEU A 233 -5.26 0.15 -10.97
N GLY A 234 -5.25 0.00 -9.64
CA GLY A 234 -5.20 1.14 -8.72
C GLY A 234 -3.91 1.95 -8.90
N THR A 235 -2.76 1.27 -8.99
CA THR A 235 -1.46 1.93 -9.19
C THR A 235 -1.42 2.77 -10.47
N VAL A 236 -1.99 2.28 -11.58
CA VAL A 236 -2.01 3.04 -12.84
C VAL A 236 -3.03 4.18 -12.78
N ALA A 237 -4.19 3.94 -12.17
CA ALA A 237 -5.26 4.93 -12.08
C ALA A 237 -4.88 6.12 -11.19
N ASP A 238 -4.07 5.90 -10.17
CA ASP A 238 -3.58 6.94 -9.26
C ASP A 238 -2.43 7.78 -9.85
N VAL A 239 -1.95 7.43 -11.05
CA VAL A 239 -0.93 8.19 -11.80
C VAL A 239 0.36 8.38 -10.99
N VAL A 240 0.62 7.48 -10.03
CA VAL A 240 1.89 7.46 -9.31
C VAL A 240 3.03 7.15 -10.26
N ARG A 241 4.24 7.60 -9.90
CA ARG A 241 5.43 7.23 -10.63
C ARG A 241 5.58 5.70 -10.63
N LEU A 242 5.72 5.12 -11.83
CA LEU A 242 6.16 3.74 -12.00
C LEU A 242 7.67 3.63 -11.72
N ASP A 243 8.04 3.80 -10.46
CA ASP A 243 9.37 3.46 -9.97
C ASP A 243 9.61 1.94 -10.11
N ALA A 244 10.81 1.48 -9.75
CA ALA A 244 11.17 0.08 -9.93
C ALA A 244 10.20 -0.90 -9.23
N ASN A 245 9.61 -0.52 -8.10
CA ASN A 245 8.70 -1.37 -7.33
C ASN A 245 7.29 -1.36 -7.94
N ASN A 246 6.74 -0.19 -8.22
CA ASN A 246 5.43 -0.07 -8.87
C ASN A 246 5.43 -0.69 -10.26
N ARG A 247 6.51 -0.53 -11.03
CA ARG A 247 6.65 -1.16 -12.35
C ARG A 247 6.56 -2.68 -12.27
N ARG A 248 7.13 -3.30 -11.23
CA ARG A 248 7.03 -4.76 -11.00
C ARG A 248 5.61 -5.18 -10.64
N LEU A 249 4.95 -4.45 -9.74
CA LEU A 249 3.56 -4.74 -9.38
C LEU A 249 2.63 -4.62 -10.60
N VAL A 250 2.78 -3.56 -11.39
CA VAL A 250 1.98 -3.31 -12.60
C VAL A 250 2.29 -4.32 -13.70
N ALA A 251 3.55 -4.72 -13.90
CA ALA A 251 3.89 -5.70 -14.93
C ALA A 251 3.37 -7.12 -14.64
N GLN A 252 3.11 -7.43 -13.37
CA GLN A 252 2.70 -8.77 -12.92
C GLN A 252 1.18 -8.87 -12.67
N GLY A 253 0.45 -7.76 -12.76
CA GLY A 253 -1.01 -7.70 -12.63
C GLY A 253 -1.68 -7.52 -13.99
#